data_AF-A0A521AY49-F1
#
_entry.id   AF-A0A521AY49-F1
#
_cell.length_a   1.000
_cell.length_b   1.000
_cell.length_c   1.000
_cell.angle_alpha   90.00
_cell.angle_beta   90.00
_cell.angle_gamma   90.00
#
_symmetry.space_group_name_H-M   'P 1'
#
loop_
_entity.id
_entity.type
_entity.pdbx_description
1 polymer ?
#
loop_
_entity_poly.entity_id
_entity_poly.type
_entity_poly.pdbx_seq_one_letter_code
_entity_poly.pdbx_strand_id
1 'polypeptide(L)'
;MYTFHSIKELLNALTMGKDLLGELFGKRKSFDYRYEQAIELLDEGKVQSLIEKGLLVRNGRYLEIDDQLLTFFEQILDVNEEINTSLINEHLTQLKQNIDYYLAEDNEYRRHKYLKLVKGALRKVGIICIRNIVDLNRNIDNAFKTEPNYRIKIKKLENYDQRRLDIKQLISRTDKLLSGDELTFFATARDEELQNITTGLRLLLQEARHNLIETEKQIIDFLNQVKHQSKVMEKIRQVKYLKDQFELETKSDIVEQLRNSNALAFETRPVFPLKLGLDILQEDDTYALIQALNQKIKSKVTLKVPLAGAIGASFFSDTQETGVFIDMEVMKQHFAASGYHLLHFVLRYDYPKPVSFEEMVTCYCQLISLYEAEFRFTDEYITHKNTEFSVVYPK
;
A
#
# COMPACT_ATOMS: atom_id res chain seq x y z
N MET A 1 -20.93 -19.29 -37.39
CA MET A 1 -20.82 -19.17 -35.92
C MET A 1 -21.69 -20.26 -35.34
N TYR A 2 -21.07 -21.25 -34.68
CA TYR A 2 -21.79 -22.38 -34.09
C TYR A 2 -22.55 -21.90 -32.86
N THR A 3 -23.81 -22.28 -32.72
CA THR A 3 -24.64 -21.96 -31.54
C THR A 3 -24.97 -23.23 -30.80
N PHE A 4 -24.66 -23.28 -29.51
CA PHE A 4 -25.07 -24.41 -28.65
C PHE A 4 -26.58 -24.37 -28.44
N HIS A 5 -27.25 -25.52 -28.63
CA HIS A 5 -28.70 -25.61 -28.51
C HIS A 5 -29.14 -26.11 -27.12
N SER A 6 -28.21 -26.63 -26.31
CA SER A 6 -28.48 -27.03 -24.92
C SER A 6 -27.27 -26.89 -24.00
N ILE A 7 -27.52 -26.74 -22.69
CA ILE A 7 -26.47 -26.72 -21.66
C ILE A 7 -25.69 -28.04 -21.67
N LYS A 8 -26.34 -29.19 -21.89
CA LYS A 8 -25.69 -30.50 -21.94
C LYS A 8 -24.65 -30.57 -23.06
N GLU A 9 -24.97 -29.99 -24.22
CA GLU A 9 -24.07 -29.95 -25.37
C GLU A 9 -22.82 -29.10 -25.09
N LEU A 10 -23.01 -27.92 -24.48
CA LEU A 10 -21.90 -27.06 -24.04
C LEU A 10 -21.02 -27.79 -23.01
N LEU A 11 -21.63 -28.37 -21.97
CA LEU A 11 -20.90 -29.10 -20.93
C LEU A 11 -20.11 -30.28 -21.51
N ASN A 12 -20.67 -31.01 -22.47
CA ASN A 12 -19.96 -32.11 -23.12
C ASN A 12 -18.76 -31.61 -23.94
N ALA A 13 -18.90 -30.48 -24.64
CA ALA A 13 -17.80 -29.87 -25.38
C ALA A 13 -16.68 -29.36 -24.43
N LEU A 14 -17.05 -28.73 -23.31
CA LEU A 14 -16.10 -28.32 -22.27
C LEU A 14 -15.42 -29.52 -21.61
N THR A 15 -16.16 -30.61 -21.37
CA THR A 15 -15.62 -31.85 -20.78
C THR A 15 -14.62 -32.51 -21.73
N MET A 16 -14.89 -32.48 -23.04
CA MET A 16 -13.97 -32.97 -24.07
C MET A 16 -12.66 -32.16 -24.09
N GLY A 17 -12.76 -30.85 -23.93
CA GLY A 17 -11.61 -29.94 -23.94
C GLY A 17 -10.99 -29.66 -22.57
N LYS A 18 -11.41 -30.34 -21.49
CA LYS A 18 -11.12 -29.92 -20.10
C LYS A 18 -9.62 -29.74 -19.81
N ASP A 19 -8.79 -30.65 -20.30
CA ASP A 19 -7.36 -30.67 -19.98
C ASP A 19 -6.64 -29.57 -20.77
N LEU A 20 -7.00 -29.41 -22.05
CA LEU A 20 -6.49 -28.34 -22.92
C LEU A 20 -6.94 -26.95 -22.44
N LEU A 21 -8.22 -26.79 -22.11
CA LEU A 21 -8.76 -25.55 -21.54
C LEU A 21 -8.10 -25.22 -20.21
N GLY A 22 -7.83 -26.22 -19.35
CA GLY A 22 -7.11 -26.03 -18.11
C GLY A 22 -5.68 -25.52 -18.32
N GLU A 23 -4.95 -26.09 -19.27
CA GLU A 23 -3.59 -25.65 -19.58
C GLU A 23 -3.55 -24.26 -20.22
N LEU A 24 -4.43 -24.01 -21.21
CA LEU A 24 -4.59 -22.71 -21.85
C LEU A 24 -4.98 -21.63 -20.83
N PHE A 25 -5.90 -21.93 -19.91
CA PHE A 25 -6.30 -21.01 -18.86
C PHE A 25 -5.15 -20.74 -17.87
N GLY A 26 -4.35 -21.75 -17.54
CA GLY A 26 -3.14 -21.58 -16.73
C GLY A 26 -2.10 -20.67 -17.40
N LYS A 27 -1.99 -20.74 -18.73
CA LYS A 27 -1.06 -19.96 -19.56
C LYS A 27 -1.69 -18.73 -20.20
N ARG A 28 -2.90 -18.32 -19.83
CA ARG A 28 -3.68 -17.26 -20.50
C ARG A 28 -2.99 -15.89 -20.61
N LYS A 29 -1.97 -15.62 -19.81
CA LYS A 29 -1.16 -14.38 -19.89
C LYS A 29 0.01 -14.45 -20.89
N SER A 30 0.37 -15.66 -21.30
CA SER A 30 1.46 -15.93 -22.21
C SER A 30 0.87 -16.14 -23.60
N PHE A 31 1.08 -15.19 -24.51
CA PHE A 31 0.63 -15.24 -25.92
C PHE A 31 1.35 -16.31 -26.78
N ASP A 32 1.92 -17.34 -26.17
CA ASP A 32 2.88 -18.23 -26.80
C ASP A 32 2.39 -19.68 -26.98
N TYR A 33 1.14 -20.00 -26.59
CA TYR A 33 0.65 -21.38 -26.69
C TYR A 33 0.39 -21.76 -28.15
N ARG A 34 1.10 -22.78 -28.64
CA ARG A 34 1.08 -23.17 -30.05
C ARG A 34 0.03 -24.24 -30.33
N TYR A 35 -0.54 -24.21 -31.53
CA TYR A 35 -1.48 -25.24 -31.99
C TYR A 35 -0.88 -26.66 -31.97
N GLU A 36 0.41 -26.79 -32.30
CA GLU A 36 1.14 -28.07 -32.23
C GLU A 36 1.14 -28.65 -30.80
N GLN A 37 1.32 -27.80 -29.78
CA GLN A 37 1.28 -28.20 -28.37
C GLN A 37 -0.13 -28.64 -27.96
N ALA A 38 -1.17 -28.02 -28.53
CA ALA A 38 -2.55 -28.40 -28.29
C ALA A 38 -2.86 -29.81 -28.82
N ILE A 39 -2.31 -30.15 -30.00
CA ILE A 39 -2.50 -31.48 -30.62
C ILE A 39 -1.76 -32.57 -29.83
N GLU A 40 -0.61 -32.26 -29.23
CA GLU A 40 0.09 -33.19 -28.35
C GLU A 40 -0.75 -33.57 -27.11
N LEU A 41 -1.59 -32.64 -26.64
CA LEU A 41 -2.42 -32.84 -25.45
C LEU A 41 -3.81 -33.43 -25.78
N LEU A 42 -4.36 -33.11 -26.95
CA LEU A 42 -5.70 -33.53 -27.38
C LEU A 42 -5.71 -33.80 -28.88
N ASP A 43 -6.35 -34.90 -29.30
CA ASP A 43 -6.44 -35.29 -30.71
C ASP A 43 -6.85 -34.13 -31.63
N GLU A 44 -6.20 -34.00 -32.79
CA GLU A 44 -6.39 -32.87 -33.71
C GLU A 44 -7.86 -32.65 -34.09
N GLY A 45 -8.62 -33.72 -34.36
CA GLY A 45 -10.04 -33.61 -34.68
C GLY A 45 -10.90 -33.04 -33.54
N LYS A 46 -10.51 -33.25 -32.28
CA LYS A 46 -11.20 -32.67 -31.11
C LYS A 46 -10.82 -31.21 -30.93
N VAL A 47 -9.55 -30.84 -31.12
CA VAL A 47 -9.10 -29.44 -31.10
C VAL A 47 -9.82 -28.64 -32.17
N GLN A 48 -9.90 -29.18 -33.38
CA GLN A 48 -10.60 -28.54 -34.49
C GLN A 48 -12.10 -28.40 -34.22
N SER A 49 -12.73 -29.42 -33.60
CA SER A 49 -14.12 -29.31 -33.15
C SER A 49 -14.34 -28.21 -32.11
N LEU A 50 -13.39 -27.99 -31.18
CA LEU A 50 -13.48 -26.89 -30.22
C LEU A 50 -13.37 -25.51 -30.89
N ILE A 51 -12.54 -25.40 -31.94
CA ILE A 51 -12.41 -24.18 -32.76
C ILE A 51 -13.70 -23.93 -33.55
N GLU A 52 -14.24 -24.95 -34.21
CA GLU A 52 -15.49 -24.85 -34.97
C GLU A 52 -16.69 -24.46 -34.10
N LYS A 53 -16.71 -24.98 -32.86
CA LYS A 53 -17.72 -24.64 -31.84
C LYS A 53 -17.53 -23.25 -31.22
N GLY A 54 -16.46 -22.52 -31.59
CA GLY A 54 -16.17 -21.18 -31.08
C GLY A 54 -15.71 -21.15 -29.62
N LEU A 55 -15.20 -22.26 -29.09
CA LEU A 55 -14.63 -22.30 -27.73
C LEU A 55 -13.15 -21.90 -27.72
N LEU A 56 -12.46 -22.12 -28.84
CA LEU A 56 -11.06 -21.76 -29.05
C LEU A 56 -10.93 -20.91 -30.31
N VAL A 57 -10.00 -19.96 -30.29
CA VAL A 57 -9.67 -19.10 -31.43
C VAL A 57 -8.25 -19.43 -31.88
N ARG A 58 -8.09 -19.68 -33.19
CA ARG A 58 -6.78 -19.94 -33.79
C ARG A 58 -6.29 -18.70 -34.53
N ASN A 59 -5.25 -18.09 -33.98
CA ASN A 59 -4.56 -16.94 -34.57
C ASN A 59 -3.23 -17.40 -35.20
N GLY A 60 -3.33 -17.93 -36.42
CA GLY A 60 -2.18 -18.48 -37.16
C GLY A 60 -1.61 -19.75 -36.51
N ARG A 61 -0.43 -19.62 -35.87
CA ARG A 61 0.24 -20.71 -35.14
C ARG A 61 -0.15 -20.81 -33.66
N TYR A 62 -0.83 -19.79 -33.15
CA TYR A 62 -1.22 -19.69 -31.76
C TYR A 62 -2.67 -20.12 -31.58
N LEU A 63 -2.96 -20.65 -30.39
CA LEU A 63 -4.28 -21.11 -30.00
C LEU A 63 -4.64 -20.51 -28.64
N GLU A 64 -5.80 -19.87 -28.59
CA GLU A 64 -6.30 -19.14 -27.42
C GLU A 64 -7.73 -19.60 -27.09
N ILE A 65 -8.14 -19.37 -25.84
CA ILE A 65 -9.54 -19.53 -25.44
C ILE A 65 -10.33 -18.35 -26.00
N ASP A 66 -11.54 -18.59 -26.50
CA ASP A 66 -12.44 -17.51 -26.92
C ASP A 66 -12.67 -16.50 -25.78
N ASP A 67 -12.63 -15.19 -26.09
CA ASP A 67 -12.69 -14.13 -25.08
C ASP A 67 -13.94 -14.20 -24.19
N GLN A 68 -15.10 -14.60 -24.73
CA GLN A 68 -16.32 -14.72 -23.93
C GLN A 68 -16.20 -15.86 -22.93
N LEU A 69 -15.62 -16.99 -23.36
CA LEU A 69 -15.42 -18.16 -22.52
C LEU A 69 -14.30 -17.92 -21.50
N LEU A 70 -13.24 -17.22 -21.88
CA LEU A 70 -12.15 -16.81 -21.00
C LEU A 70 -12.69 -15.91 -19.87
N THR A 71 -13.44 -14.87 -20.24
CA THR A 71 -14.08 -13.96 -19.29
C THR A 71 -15.02 -14.72 -18.35
N PHE A 72 -15.79 -15.68 -18.87
CA PHE A 72 -16.65 -16.53 -18.05
C PHE A 72 -15.87 -17.37 -17.03
N PHE A 73 -14.76 -17.99 -17.43
CA PHE A 73 -13.92 -18.76 -16.50
C PHE A 73 -13.27 -17.88 -15.45
N GLU A 74 -12.75 -16.71 -15.82
CA GLU A 74 -12.15 -15.79 -14.85
C GLU A 74 -13.20 -15.25 -13.86
N GLN A 75 -14.44 -15.03 -14.30
CA GLN A 75 -15.58 -14.67 -13.44
C GLN A 75 -16.04 -15.78 -12.49
N ILE A 76 -16.00 -17.04 -12.92
CA ILE A 76 -16.43 -18.16 -12.07
C ILE A 76 -15.33 -18.61 -11.11
N LEU A 77 -14.08 -18.62 -11.59
CA LEU A 77 -12.93 -19.08 -10.83
C LEU A 77 -12.32 -17.98 -9.95
N ASP A 78 -12.91 -16.77 -9.96
CA ASP A 78 -12.44 -15.61 -9.20
C ASP A 78 -10.95 -15.32 -9.46
N VAL A 79 -10.54 -15.36 -10.74
CA VAL A 79 -9.16 -15.06 -11.19
C VAL A 79 -9.08 -13.87 -12.14
N ASN A 80 -10.14 -13.05 -12.20
CA ASN A 80 -10.17 -11.80 -12.95
C ASN A 80 -9.09 -10.86 -12.43
N GLU A 81 -8.21 -10.38 -13.32
CA GLU A 81 -7.32 -9.26 -13.01
C GLU A 81 -7.91 -7.90 -13.47
N GLU A 82 -8.99 -7.93 -14.25
CA GLU A 82 -9.70 -6.74 -14.67
C GLU A 82 -10.95 -6.50 -13.81
N ILE A 83 -10.93 -5.38 -13.08
CA ILE A 83 -12.08 -4.91 -12.32
C ILE A 83 -13.02 -4.22 -13.30
N ASN A 84 -14.08 -4.93 -13.69
CA ASN A 84 -15.10 -4.40 -14.59
C ASN A 84 -16.10 -3.51 -13.84
N THR A 85 -15.76 -2.24 -13.62
CA THR A 85 -16.64 -1.24 -12.99
C THR A 85 -17.93 -1.02 -13.79
N SER A 86 -17.88 -1.22 -15.12
CA SER A 86 -19.01 -1.17 -16.05
C SER A 86 -20.11 -2.19 -15.72
N LEU A 87 -19.72 -3.43 -15.39
CA LEU A 87 -20.66 -4.52 -15.05
C LEU A 87 -21.51 -4.16 -13.82
N ILE A 88 -20.91 -3.45 -12.87
CA ILE A 88 -21.57 -3.13 -11.61
C ILE A 88 -22.58 -1.98 -11.76
N ASN A 89 -22.29 -1.00 -12.64
CA ASN A 89 -23.27 0.02 -13.01
C ASN A 89 -24.47 -0.59 -13.75
N GLU A 90 -24.23 -1.60 -14.58
CA GLU A 90 -25.29 -2.37 -15.23
C GLU A 90 -26.16 -3.10 -14.20
N HIS A 91 -25.55 -3.74 -13.19
CA HIS A 91 -26.28 -4.39 -12.10
C HIS A 91 -27.13 -3.43 -11.28
N LEU A 92 -26.64 -2.22 -10.98
CA LEU A 92 -27.44 -1.18 -10.32
C LEU A 92 -28.61 -0.71 -11.20
N THR A 93 -28.39 -0.60 -12.51
CA THR A 93 -29.44 -0.19 -13.45
C THR A 93 -30.53 -1.28 -13.54
N GLN A 94 -30.12 -2.55 -13.64
CA GLN A 94 -31.03 -3.69 -13.61
C GLN A 94 -31.79 -3.79 -12.29
N LEU A 95 -31.14 -3.49 -11.17
CA LEU A 95 -31.78 -3.43 -9.85
C LEU A 95 -32.92 -2.40 -9.84
N LYS A 96 -32.63 -1.15 -10.26
CA LYS A 96 -33.63 -0.08 -10.34
C LYS A 96 -34.82 -0.46 -11.25
N GLN A 97 -34.53 -1.00 -12.44
CA GLN A 97 -35.58 -1.47 -13.35
C GLN A 97 -36.48 -2.54 -12.73
N ASN A 98 -35.91 -3.51 -12.01
CA ASN A 98 -36.71 -4.55 -11.34
C ASN A 98 -37.56 -3.98 -10.19
N ILE A 99 -37.11 -2.91 -9.56
CA ILE A 99 -37.86 -2.22 -8.50
C ILE A 99 -39.01 -1.42 -9.11
N ASP A 100 -38.78 -0.72 -10.22
CA ASP A 100 -39.84 -0.06 -10.98
C ASP A 100 -40.91 -1.06 -11.45
N TYR A 101 -40.49 -2.22 -11.98
CA TYR A 101 -41.42 -3.29 -12.37
C TYR A 101 -42.21 -3.87 -11.18
N TYR A 102 -41.59 -3.98 -10.00
CA TYR A 102 -42.29 -4.41 -8.79
C TYR A 102 -43.37 -3.41 -8.34
N LEU A 103 -43.10 -2.11 -8.49
CA LEU A 103 -44.02 -1.04 -8.09
C LEU A 103 -45.18 -0.87 -9.09
N ALA A 104 -44.96 -1.17 -10.37
CA ALA A 104 -45.95 -1.04 -11.43
C ALA A 104 -46.83 -2.29 -11.66
N GLU A 105 -46.47 -3.45 -11.09
CA GLU A 105 -47.17 -4.71 -11.33
C GLU A 105 -48.28 -4.97 -10.30
N ASP A 106 -49.52 -5.11 -10.78
CA ASP A 106 -50.70 -5.38 -9.95
C ASP A 106 -50.86 -6.87 -9.57
N ASN A 107 -50.28 -7.80 -10.35
CA ASN A 107 -50.38 -9.24 -10.10
C ASN A 107 -49.37 -9.70 -9.04
N GLU A 108 -49.87 -10.21 -7.89
CA GLU A 108 -49.03 -10.68 -6.78
C GLU A 108 -47.99 -11.73 -7.18
N TYR A 109 -48.31 -12.69 -8.05
CA TYR A 109 -47.38 -13.74 -8.46
C TYR A 109 -46.19 -13.18 -9.27
N ARG A 110 -46.47 -12.25 -10.20
CA ARG A 110 -45.43 -11.58 -11.00
C ARG A 110 -44.63 -10.60 -10.15
N ARG A 111 -45.30 -9.91 -9.23
CA ARG A 111 -44.68 -9.02 -8.25
C ARG A 111 -43.68 -9.78 -7.36
N HIS A 112 -44.02 -10.99 -6.89
CA HIS A 112 -43.09 -11.86 -6.17
C HIS A 112 -41.87 -12.28 -7.00
N LYS A 113 -42.03 -12.49 -8.32
CA LYS A 113 -40.90 -12.77 -9.22
C LYS A 113 -39.91 -11.60 -9.27
N TYR A 114 -40.40 -10.38 -9.43
CA TYR A 114 -39.54 -9.18 -9.41
C TYR A 114 -38.85 -8.99 -8.05
N LEU A 115 -39.57 -9.21 -6.94
CA LEU A 115 -38.98 -9.18 -5.60
C LEU A 115 -37.83 -10.18 -5.44
N LYS A 116 -37.96 -11.39 -5.97
CA LYS A 116 -36.89 -12.41 -5.96
C LYS A 116 -35.66 -11.96 -6.76
N LEU A 117 -35.88 -11.30 -7.91
CA LEU A 117 -34.79 -10.74 -8.71
C LEU A 117 -34.06 -9.62 -7.97
N VAL A 118 -34.80 -8.72 -7.32
CA VAL A 118 -34.25 -7.63 -6.49
C VAL A 118 -33.41 -8.19 -5.33
N LYS A 119 -33.95 -9.15 -4.56
CA LYS A 119 -33.20 -9.85 -3.49
C LYS A 119 -31.91 -10.46 -4.00
N GLY A 120 -31.96 -11.14 -5.15
CA GLY A 120 -30.80 -11.74 -5.78
C GLY A 120 -29.75 -10.70 -6.22
N ALA A 121 -30.19 -9.59 -6.80
CA ALA A 121 -29.32 -8.50 -7.22
C ALA A 121 -28.63 -7.81 -6.03
N LEU A 122 -29.36 -7.51 -4.95
CA LEU A 122 -28.79 -6.91 -3.73
C LEU A 122 -27.69 -7.78 -3.10
N ARG A 123 -27.90 -9.10 -3.00
CA ARG A 123 -26.88 -10.04 -2.53
C ARG A 123 -25.64 -10.03 -3.41
N LYS A 124 -25.85 -10.04 -4.74
CA LYS A 124 -24.75 -10.04 -5.72
C LYS A 124 -23.92 -8.76 -5.64
N VAL A 125 -24.54 -7.59 -5.50
CA VAL A 125 -23.82 -6.31 -5.43
C VAL A 125 -22.82 -6.28 -4.27
N GLY A 126 -23.22 -6.73 -3.08
CA GLY A 126 -22.32 -6.78 -1.92
C GLY A 126 -21.11 -7.69 -2.15
N ILE A 127 -21.34 -8.91 -2.65
CA ILE A 127 -20.28 -9.89 -2.94
C ILE A 127 -19.33 -9.37 -4.03
N ILE A 128 -19.87 -8.82 -5.11
CA ILE A 128 -19.09 -8.26 -6.22
C ILE A 128 -18.22 -7.10 -5.72
N CYS A 129 -18.75 -6.23 -4.86
CA CYS A 129 -18.00 -5.09 -4.33
C CYS A 129 -16.77 -5.54 -3.52
N ILE A 130 -16.94 -6.50 -2.59
CA ILE A 130 -15.83 -7.02 -1.78
C ILE A 130 -14.81 -7.74 -2.66
N ARG A 131 -15.28 -8.58 -3.59
CA ARG A 131 -14.40 -9.30 -4.53
C ARG A 131 -13.51 -8.34 -5.31
N ASN A 132 -14.11 -7.30 -5.89
CA ASN A 132 -13.36 -6.29 -6.64
C ASN A 132 -12.29 -5.58 -5.80
N ILE A 133 -12.53 -5.38 -4.50
CA ILE A 133 -11.53 -4.79 -3.59
C ILE A 133 -10.38 -5.77 -3.34
N VAL A 134 -10.67 -7.05 -3.13
CA VAL A 134 -9.64 -8.09 -2.96
C VAL A 134 -8.78 -8.21 -4.22
N ASP A 135 -9.40 -8.25 -5.40
CA ASP A 135 -8.70 -8.30 -6.68
C ASP A 135 -7.86 -7.04 -6.91
N LEU A 136 -8.40 -5.86 -6.55
CA LEU A 136 -7.66 -4.59 -6.59
C LEU A 136 -6.40 -4.64 -5.74
N ASN A 137 -6.50 -5.09 -4.49
CA ASN A 137 -5.36 -5.21 -3.59
C ASN A 137 -4.29 -6.17 -4.15
N ARG A 138 -4.71 -7.33 -4.64
CA ARG A 138 -3.81 -8.31 -5.26
C ARG A 138 -3.09 -7.71 -6.47
N ASN A 139 -3.81 -6.98 -7.32
CA ASN A 139 -3.26 -6.36 -8.53
C ASN A 139 -2.29 -5.21 -8.21
N ILE A 140 -2.59 -4.42 -7.19
CA ILE A 140 -1.70 -3.36 -6.67
C ILE A 140 -0.38 -3.98 -6.19
N ASP A 141 -0.45 -5.02 -5.36
CA ASP A 141 0.72 -5.73 -4.85
C ASP A 141 1.55 -6.36 -5.97
N ASN A 142 0.89 -7.03 -6.91
CA ASN A 142 1.56 -7.63 -8.06
C ASN A 142 2.26 -6.57 -8.90
N ALA A 143 1.58 -5.48 -9.25
CA ALA A 143 2.19 -4.41 -10.04
C ALA A 143 3.37 -3.76 -9.31
N PHE A 144 3.25 -3.55 -7.99
CA PHE A 144 4.35 -3.00 -7.20
C PHE A 144 5.56 -3.95 -7.14
N LYS A 145 5.36 -5.25 -6.95
CA LYS A 145 6.45 -6.24 -6.80
C LYS A 145 7.09 -6.64 -8.13
N THR A 146 6.29 -6.81 -9.17
CA THR A 146 6.73 -7.46 -10.42
C THR A 146 7.14 -6.48 -11.53
N GLU A 147 6.56 -5.28 -11.57
CA GLU A 147 6.85 -4.35 -12.66
C GLU A 147 8.28 -3.80 -12.53
N PRO A 148 9.18 -4.01 -13.49
CA PRO A 148 10.56 -3.54 -13.37
C PRO A 148 10.70 -2.05 -13.71
N ASN A 149 9.84 -1.52 -14.59
CA ASN A 149 9.95 -0.16 -15.08
C ASN A 149 9.20 0.81 -14.15
N TYR A 150 9.94 1.67 -13.46
CA TYR A 150 9.37 2.66 -12.53
C TYR A 150 8.31 3.57 -13.16
N ARG A 151 8.47 4.01 -14.41
CA ARG A 151 7.49 4.89 -15.07
C ARG A 151 6.17 4.17 -15.35
N ILE A 152 6.25 2.89 -15.75
CA ILE A 152 5.07 2.05 -16.00
C ILE A 152 4.42 1.68 -14.67
N LYS A 153 5.22 1.37 -13.64
CA LYS A 153 4.74 1.06 -12.28
C LYS A 153 3.92 2.19 -11.70
N ILE A 154 4.39 3.45 -11.81
CA ILE A 154 3.63 4.64 -11.36
C ILE A 154 2.29 4.72 -12.09
N LYS A 155 2.28 4.65 -13.42
CA LYS A 155 1.03 4.72 -14.21
C LYS A 155 0.05 3.59 -13.86
N LYS A 156 0.53 2.36 -13.63
CA LYS A 156 -0.30 1.24 -13.19
C LYS A 156 -0.94 1.52 -11.84
N LEU A 157 -0.16 2.01 -10.86
CA LEU A 157 -0.67 2.37 -9.54
C LEU A 157 -1.69 3.52 -9.59
N GLU A 158 -1.46 4.54 -10.43
CA GLU A 158 -2.42 5.63 -10.67
C GLU A 158 -3.73 5.11 -11.30
N ASN A 159 -3.66 4.17 -12.24
CA ASN A 159 -4.84 3.54 -12.82
C ASN A 159 -5.61 2.70 -11.79
N TYR A 160 -4.93 2.01 -10.88
CA TYR A 160 -5.58 1.30 -9.78
C TYR A 160 -6.25 2.25 -8.79
N ASP A 161 -5.68 3.44 -8.55
CA ASP A 161 -6.35 4.47 -7.75
C ASP A 161 -7.64 4.98 -8.40
N GLN A 162 -7.66 5.14 -9.73
CA GLN A 162 -8.91 5.48 -10.44
C GLN A 162 -9.96 4.37 -10.28
N ARG A 163 -9.56 3.10 -10.42
CA ARG A 163 -10.47 1.96 -10.19
C ARG A 163 -11.00 1.93 -8.74
N ARG A 164 -10.15 2.27 -7.75
CA ARG A 164 -10.57 2.43 -6.35
C ARG A 164 -11.66 3.50 -6.20
N LEU A 165 -11.50 4.64 -6.87
CA LEU A 165 -12.50 5.72 -6.87
C LEU A 165 -13.82 5.28 -7.50
N ASP A 166 -13.78 4.49 -8.58
CA ASP A 166 -14.99 3.94 -9.20
C ASP A 166 -15.76 3.00 -8.25
N ILE A 167 -15.06 2.11 -7.53
CA ILE A 167 -15.68 1.24 -6.52
C ILE A 167 -16.27 2.09 -5.38
N LYS A 168 -15.57 3.16 -4.95
CA LYS A 168 -16.09 4.09 -3.94
C LYS A 168 -17.37 4.79 -4.39
N GLN A 169 -17.43 5.22 -5.66
CA GLN A 169 -18.64 5.80 -6.24
C GLN A 169 -19.79 4.78 -6.26
N LEU A 170 -19.49 3.52 -6.56
CA LEU A 170 -20.49 2.46 -6.55
C LEU A 170 -21.09 2.24 -5.16
N ILE A 171 -20.26 2.17 -4.13
CA ILE A 171 -20.73 2.04 -2.75
C ILE A 171 -21.66 3.21 -2.42
N SER A 172 -21.26 4.44 -2.77
CA SER A 172 -22.08 5.62 -2.54
C SER A 172 -23.42 5.57 -3.29
N ARG A 173 -23.46 5.08 -4.53
CA ARG A 173 -24.70 4.91 -5.30
C ARG A 173 -25.60 3.83 -4.69
N THR A 174 -25.02 2.71 -4.28
CA THR A 174 -25.75 1.62 -3.61
C THR A 174 -26.34 2.12 -2.29
N ASP A 175 -25.59 2.87 -1.48
CA ASP A 175 -26.11 3.44 -0.23
C ASP A 175 -27.25 4.44 -0.47
N LYS A 176 -27.15 5.29 -1.51
CA LYS A 176 -28.25 6.19 -1.89
C LYS A 176 -29.53 5.44 -2.25
N LEU A 177 -29.39 4.31 -2.94
CA LEU A 177 -30.53 3.43 -3.26
C LEU A 177 -31.17 2.85 -1.99
N LEU A 178 -30.35 2.41 -1.03
CA LEU A 178 -30.81 1.81 0.23
C LEU A 178 -31.37 2.82 1.26
N SER A 179 -31.00 4.11 1.15
CA SER A 179 -31.33 5.15 2.13
C SER A 179 -32.31 6.21 1.62
N GLY A 180 -32.42 6.43 0.31
CA GLY A 180 -33.15 7.58 -0.23
C GLY A 180 -34.02 7.27 -1.44
N ASP A 181 -33.43 6.82 -2.55
CA ASP A 181 -34.10 6.82 -3.86
C ASP A 181 -35.35 5.92 -3.91
N GLU A 182 -35.35 4.80 -3.17
CA GLU A 182 -36.39 3.76 -3.29
C GLU A 182 -37.04 3.42 -1.95
N LEU A 183 -37.14 4.41 -1.05
CA LEU A 183 -37.81 4.28 0.25
C LEU A 183 -39.25 3.73 0.12
N THR A 184 -39.94 4.08 -0.97
CA THR A 184 -41.29 3.58 -1.29
C THR A 184 -41.32 2.07 -1.50
N PHE A 185 -40.34 1.51 -2.21
CA PHE A 185 -40.20 0.06 -2.39
C PHE A 185 -39.94 -0.65 -1.07
N PHE A 186 -38.95 -0.20 -0.31
CA PHE A 186 -38.59 -0.83 0.97
C PHE A 186 -39.66 -0.68 2.06
N ALA A 187 -40.47 0.39 2.02
CA ALA A 187 -41.63 0.55 2.90
C ALA A 187 -42.81 -0.33 2.51
N THR A 188 -43.03 -0.54 1.20
CA THR A 188 -44.16 -1.31 0.68
C THR A 188 -43.90 -2.82 0.72
N ALA A 189 -42.67 -3.25 0.44
CA ALA A 189 -42.25 -4.64 0.53
C ALA A 189 -41.97 -5.03 1.99
N ARG A 190 -43.02 -5.36 2.76
CA ARG A 190 -42.91 -5.93 4.11
C ARG A 190 -42.44 -7.38 4.05
N ASP A 191 -41.15 -7.58 3.78
CA ASP A 191 -40.51 -8.88 3.66
C ASP A 191 -39.29 -8.97 4.60
N GLU A 192 -39.32 -9.90 5.54
CA GLU A 192 -38.27 -10.10 6.55
C GLU A 192 -36.93 -10.54 5.90
N GLU A 193 -36.98 -11.36 4.84
CA GLU A 193 -35.79 -11.77 4.12
C GLU A 193 -35.15 -10.59 3.39
N LEU A 194 -35.96 -9.68 2.83
CA LEU A 194 -35.45 -8.46 2.20
C LEU A 194 -34.75 -7.55 3.23
N GLN A 195 -35.33 -7.39 4.42
CA GLN A 195 -34.72 -6.61 5.51
C GLN A 195 -33.38 -7.21 5.96
N ASN A 196 -33.29 -8.53 6.09
CA ASN A 196 -32.05 -9.22 6.43
C ASN A 196 -30.98 -9.03 5.35
N ILE A 197 -31.35 -9.14 4.07
CA ILE A 197 -30.43 -8.88 2.94
C ILE A 197 -29.95 -7.43 2.94
N THR A 198 -30.85 -6.47 3.17
CA THR A 198 -30.53 -5.04 3.17
C THR A 198 -29.59 -4.69 4.31
N THR A 199 -29.83 -5.24 5.50
CA THR A 199 -28.96 -5.06 6.68
C THR A 199 -27.59 -5.70 6.46
N GLY A 200 -27.56 -6.92 5.95
CA GLY A 200 -26.30 -7.58 5.58
C GLY A 200 -25.52 -6.81 4.53
N LEU A 201 -26.20 -6.28 3.50
CA LEU A 201 -25.58 -5.45 2.48
C LEU A 201 -24.98 -4.17 3.07
N ARG A 202 -25.67 -3.47 3.98
CA ARG A 202 -25.12 -2.28 4.65
C ARG A 202 -23.83 -2.60 5.42
N LEU A 203 -23.79 -3.74 6.11
CA LEU A 203 -22.58 -4.19 6.82
C LEU A 203 -21.43 -4.44 5.85
N LEU A 204 -21.69 -5.16 4.75
CA LEU A 204 -20.69 -5.43 3.70
C LEU A 204 -20.18 -4.15 3.03
N LEU A 205 -21.06 -3.17 2.78
CA LEU A 205 -20.67 -1.87 2.23
C LEU A 205 -19.82 -1.06 3.22
N GLN A 206 -20.11 -1.14 4.53
CA GLN A 206 -19.29 -0.50 5.56
C GLN A 206 -17.88 -1.13 5.63
N GLU A 207 -17.79 -2.46 5.59
CA GLU A 207 -16.52 -3.18 5.52
C GLU A 207 -15.74 -2.82 4.24
N ALA A 208 -16.42 -2.80 3.09
CA ALA A 208 -15.84 -2.40 1.82
C ALA A 208 -15.26 -0.96 1.86
N ARG A 209 -15.93 -0.02 2.55
CA ARG A 209 -15.40 1.34 2.75
C ARG A 209 -14.12 1.34 3.56
N HIS A 210 -14.04 0.56 4.63
CA HIS A 210 -12.83 0.47 5.45
C HIS A 210 -11.67 -0.11 4.64
N ASN A 211 -11.91 -1.20 3.92
CA ASN A 211 -10.92 -1.83 3.06
C ASN A 211 -10.42 -0.87 1.97
N LEU A 212 -11.29 -0.07 1.34
CA LEU A 212 -10.88 0.93 0.35
C LEU A 212 -10.00 2.05 0.94
N ILE A 213 -10.18 2.41 2.20
CA ILE A 213 -9.33 3.39 2.90
C ILE A 213 -7.94 2.78 3.15
N GLU A 214 -7.87 1.50 3.49
CA GLU A 214 -6.59 0.80 3.62
C GLU A 214 -5.88 0.69 2.27
N THR A 215 -6.60 0.30 1.21
CA THR A 215 -6.09 0.27 -0.17
C THR A 215 -5.55 1.65 -0.59
N GLU A 216 -6.23 2.74 -0.23
CA GLU A 216 -5.77 4.11 -0.50
C GLU A 216 -4.40 4.38 0.11
N LYS A 217 -4.25 4.09 1.40
CA LYS A 217 -2.99 4.29 2.13
C LYS A 217 -1.87 3.48 1.47
N GLN A 218 -2.15 2.21 1.16
CA GLN A 218 -1.19 1.32 0.50
C GLN A 218 -0.75 1.85 -0.87
N ILE A 219 -1.68 2.35 -1.70
CA ILE A 219 -1.34 2.95 -3.01
C ILE A 219 -0.46 4.18 -2.81
N ILE A 220 -0.79 5.07 -1.86
CA ILE A 220 -0.02 6.28 -1.58
C ILE A 220 1.41 5.92 -1.15
N ASP A 221 1.55 4.97 -0.22
CA ASP A 221 2.84 4.50 0.27
C ASP A 221 3.68 3.89 -0.86
N PHE A 222 3.07 3.04 -1.69
CA PHE A 222 3.73 2.46 -2.86
C PHE A 222 4.15 3.51 -3.88
N LEU A 223 3.29 4.49 -4.18
CA LEU A 223 3.64 5.60 -5.09
C LEU A 223 4.83 6.40 -4.55
N ASN A 224 4.83 6.71 -3.24
CA ASN A 224 5.94 7.43 -2.61
C ASN A 224 7.24 6.63 -2.65
N GLN A 225 7.19 5.33 -2.35
CA GLN A 225 8.34 4.45 -2.41
C GLN A 225 8.91 4.32 -3.83
N VAL A 226 8.05 4.13 -4.84
CA VAL A 226 8.45 4.04 -6.25
C VAL A 226 9.06 5.35 -6.74
N LYS A 227 8.49 6.50 -6.37
CA LYS A 227 9.05 7.83 -6.69
C LYS A 227 10.43 8.02 -6.07
N HIS A 228 10.60 7.66 -4.80
CA HIS A 228 11.89 7.73 -4.11
C HIS A 228 12.93 6.81 -4.79
N GLN A 229 12.58 5.55 -5.04
CA GLN A 229 13.45 4.58 -5.72
C GLN A 229 13.86 5.05 -7.12
N SER A 230 12.93 5.63 -7.89
CA SER A 230 13.23 6.21 -9.20
C SER A 230 14.27 7.33 -9.11
N LYS A 231 14.09 8.26 -8.16
CA LYS A 231 15.04 9.37 -7.93
C LYS A 231 16.42 8.87 -7.51
N VAL A 232 16.48 7.86 -6.63
CA VAL A 232 17.74 7.24 -6.21
C VAL A 232 18.42 6.56 -7.40
N MET A 233 17.67 5.81 -8.21
CA MET A 233 18.20 5.14 -9.40
C MET A 233 18.75 6.14 -10.43
N GLU A 234 18.07 7.27 -10.65
CA GLU A 234 18.57 8.35 -11.52
C GLU A 234 19.90 8.92 -11.01
N LYS A 235 20.00 9.20 -9.70
CA LYS A 235 21.26 9.65 -9.08
C LYS A 235 22.37 8.60 -9.21
N ILE A 236 22.07 7.33 -8.99
CA ILE A 236 23.06 6.25 -9.15
C ILE A 236 23.56 6.17 -10.60
N ARG A 237 22.66 6.35 -11.59
CA ARG A 237 23.06 6.39 -13.00
C ARG A 237 23.96 7.59 -13.31
N GLN A 238 23.68 8.76 -12.75
CA GLN A 238 24.53 9.95 -12.88
C GLN A 238 25.91 9.73 -12.25
N VAL A 239 25.96 9.20 -11.02
CA VAL A 239 27.22 8.85 -10.35
C VAL A 239 28.01 7.82 -11.14
N LYS A 240 27.34 6.78 -11.66
CA LYS A 240 27.95 5.78 -12.53
C LYS A 240 28.52 6.42 -13.80
N TYR A 241 27.77 7.31 -14.44
CA TYR A 241 28.23 8.02 -15.64
C TYR A 241 29.48 8.86 -15.37
N LEU A 242 29.50 9.65 -14.29
CA LEU A 242 30.66 10.43 -13.88
C LEU A 242 31.88 9.55 -13.53
N LYS A 243 31.64 8.40 -12.89
CA LYS A 243 32.67 7.39 -12.61
C LYS A 243 33.24 6.81 -13.91
N ASP A 244 32.38 6.41 -14.85
CA ASP A 244 32.78 5.82 -16.13
C ASP A 244 33.57 6.84 -16.99
N GLN A 245 33.37 8.14 -16.77
CA GLN A 245 34.14 9.24 -17.38
C GLN A 245 35.40 9.65 -16.62
N PHE A 246 35.69 9.04 -15.46
CA PHE A 246 36.77 9.45 -14.55
C PHE A 246 36.68 10.92 -14.07
N GLU A 247 35.47 11.51 -14.08
CA GLU A 247 35.23 12.89 -13.65
C GLU A 247 34.57 12.99 -12.27
N LEU A 248 34.37 11.84 -11.61
CA LEU A 248 33.65 11.75 -10.34
C LEU A 248 34.27 12.65 -9.26
N GLU A 249 35.59 12.63 -9.10
CA GLU A 249 36.30 13.44 -8.08
C GLU A 249 36.29 14.94 -8.42
N THR A 250 36.30 15.28 -9.71
CA THR A 250 36.39 16.66 -10.18
C THR A 250 35.03 17.37 -10.18
N LYS A 251 33.95 16.64 -10.49
CA LYS A 251 32.60 17.20 -10.67
C LYS A 251 31.65 16.89 -9.51
N SER A 252 32.08 16.20 -8.47
CA SER A 252 31.25 15.88 -7.30
C SER A 252 31.99 16.07 -5.98
N ASP A 253 31.23 16.24 -4.90
CA ASP A 253 31.68 16.38 -3.51
C ASP A 253 31.89 15.02 -2.81
N ILE A 254 32.05 13.92 -3.57
CA ILE A 254 32.05 12.57 -3.02
C ILE A 254 33.16 12.33 -1.99
N VAL A 255 34.33 12.95 -2.17
CA VAL A 255 35.47 12.81 -1.26
C VAL A 255 35.17 13.45 0.10
N GLU A 256 34.47 14.58 0.10
CA GLU A 256 34.06 15.27 1.31
C GLU A 256 32.96 14.50 2.05
N GLN A 257 31.96 14.00 1.32
CA GLN A 257 30.89 13.16 1.88
C GLN A 257 31.42 11.85 2.47
N LEU A 258 32.38 11.19 1.80
CA LEU A 258 32.99 9.96 2.31
C LEU A 258 33.84 10.20 3.57
N ARG A 259 34.50 11.35 3.68
CA ARG A 259 35.23 11.73 4.90
C ARG A 259 34.31 11.99 6.09
N ASN A 260 33.12 12.53 5.83
CA ASN A 260 32.11 12.79 6.87
C ASN A 260 31.30 11.54 7.24
N SER A 261 31.24 10.54 6.36
CA SER A 261 30.43 9.32 6.53
C SER A 261 31.21 8.18 7.21
N ASN A 262 31.12 8.08 8.54
CA ASN A 262 31.63 6.95 9.32
C ASN A 262 30.66 5.75 9.33
N ALA A 263 30.29 5.23 8.16
CA ALA A 263 29.41 4.07 8.10
C ALA A 263 30.22 2.77 8.28
N LEU A 264 29.79 1.94 9.24
CA LEU A 264 30.42 0.66 9.59
C LEU A 264 30.57 -0.30 8.39
N ALA A 265 29.74 -0.13 7.36
CA ALA A 265 29.80 -0.90 6.11
C ALA A 265 31.08 -0.66 5.29
N PHE A 266 31.77 0.48 5.49
CA PHE A 266 33.02 0.82 4.83
C PHE A 266 34.26 0.45 5.66
N GLU A 267 34.09 -0.01 6.90
CA GLU A 267 35.20 -0.50 7.71
C GLU A 267 35.67 -1.87 7.23
N THR A 268 36.98 -2.05 7.19
CA THR A 268 37.58 -3.37 6.97
C THR A 268 37.22 -4.27 8.14
N ARG A 269 36.45 -5.33 7.89
CA ARG A 269 36.10 -6.31 8.93
C ARG A 269 37.38 -6.83 9.59
N PRO A 270 37.57 -6.64 10.91
CA PRO A 270 38.75 -7.17 11.58
C PRO A 270 38.73 -8.70 11.49
N VAL A 271 39.82 -9.28 11.01
CA VAL A 271 40.02 -10.72 11.04
C VAL A 271 40.49 -11.06 12.44
N PHE A 272 39.65 -11.73 13.23
CA PHE A 272 40.06 -12.27 14.53
C PHE A 272 40.60 -13.68 14.32
N PRO A 273 41.93 -13.90 14.33
CA PRO A 273 42.47 -15.24 14.25
C PRO A 273 42.01 -16.05 15.48
N LEU A 274 41.36 -17.20 15.24
CA LEU A 274 40.93 -18.13 16.30
C LEU A 274 42.12 -18.78 17.05
N LYS A 275 43.32 -18.72 16.46
CA LYS A 275 44.54 -19.25 17.06
C LYS A 275 45.26 -18.11 17.78
N LEU A 276 45.60 -18.34 19.05
CA LEU A 276 46.50 -17.46 19.77
C LEU A 276 47.83 -17.36 19.02
N GLY A 277 48.39 -16.16 18.96
CA GLY A 277 49.73 -15.95 18.42
C GLY A 277 50.76 -16.76 19.20
N LEU A 278 51.84 -17.19 18.54
CA LEU A 278 52.90 -17.98 19.19
C LEU A 278 53.56 -17.23 20.34
N ASP A 279 53.66 -15.91 20.23
CA ASP A 279 54.22 -15.04 21.28
C ASP A 279 53.38 -15.10 22.56
N ILE A 280 52.06 -15.05 22.40
CA ILE A 280 51.09 -15.15 23.50
C ILE A 280 51.06 -16.60 24.04
N LEU A 281 51.45 -17.62 23.29
CA LEU A 281 51.53 -19.00 23.82
C LEU A 281 52.81 -19.26 24.63
N GLN A 282 53.84 -18.43 24.46
CA GLN A 282 55.11 -18.57 25.16
C GLN A 282 55.11 -17.93 26.56
N GLU A 283 54.15 -17.05 26.86
CA GLU A 283 54.03 -16.44 28.19
C GLU A 283 53.57 -17.47 29.23
N ASP A 284 54.18 -17.44 30.41
CA ASP A 284 53.86 -18.37 31.51
C ASP A 284 52.42 -18.17 32.04
N ASP A 285 51.91 -16.94 31.98
CA ASP A 285 50.55 -16.59 32.40
C ASP A 285 49.49 -17.29 31.54
N THR A 286 49.73 -17.36 30.23
CA THR A 286 48.89 -18.08 29.28
C THR A 286 48.97 -19.59 29.44
N TYR A 287 50.14 -20.13 29.79
CA TYR A 287 50.25 -21.54 30.14
C TYR A 287 49.40 -21.89 31.37
N ALA A 288 49.43 -21.05 32.41
CA ALA A 288 48.59 -21.20 33.60
C ALA A 288 47.09 -21.14 33.27
N LEU A 289 46.68 -20.22 32.38
CA LEU A 289 45.31 -20.11 31.89
C LEU A 289 44.86 -21.33 31.08
N ILE A 290 45.72 -21.84 30.19
CA ILE A 290 45.47 -23.06 29.41
C ILE A 290 45.34 -24.27 30.35
N GLN A 291 46.20 -24.37 31.37
CA GLN A 291 46.15 -25.44 32.36
C GLN A 291 44.86 -25.39 33.19
N ALA A 292 44.44 -24.19 33.62
CA ALA A 292 43.18 -23.98 34.33
C ALA A 292 41.95 -24.32 33.45
N LEU A 293 41.97 -23.94 32.17
CA LEU A 293 40.91 -24.30 31.21
C LEU A 293 40.87 -25.80 30.96
N ASN A 294 42.02 -26.45 30.80
CA ASN A 294 42.09 -27.90 30.57
C ASN A 294 41.61 -28.70 31.80
N GLN A 295 41.93 -28.22 33.01
CA GLN A 295 41.33 -28.75 34.25
C GLN A 295 39.81 -28.57 34.27
N LYS A 296 39.30 -27.39 33.88
CA LYS A 296 37.86 -27.10 33.75
C LYS A 296 37.14 -27.93 32.68
N ILE A 297 37.83 -28.34 31.61
CA ILE A 297 37.28 -29.21 30.55
C ILE A 297 37.24 -30.68 31.00
N LYS A 298 38.28 -31.14 31.73
CA LYS A 298 38.34 -32.51 32.28
C LYS A 298 37.35 -32.73 33.42
N SER A 299 37.13 -31.72 34.25
CA SER A 299 35.98 -31.70 35.15
C SER A 299 34.75 -31.47 34.28
N LYS A 300 33.93 -32.51 34.01
CA LYS A 300 32.64 -32.38 33.29
C LYS A 300 31.60 -31.53 34.06
N VAL A 301 32.01 -30.49 34.76
CA VAL A 301 31.14 -29.46 35.30
C VAL A 301 30.69 -28.66 34.09
N THR A 302 29.49 -28.99 33.60
CA THR A 302 28.73 -28.12 32.72
C THR A 302 28.80 -26.72 33.31
N LEU A 303 29.48 -25.81 32.59
CA LEU A 303 29.36 -24.39 32.84
C LEU A 303 27.87 -24.11 32.82
N LYS A 304 27.27 -23.86 34.00
CA LYS A 304 26.06 -23.07 34.05
C LYS A 304 26.48 -21.73 33.47
N VAL A 305 26.26 -21.56 32.17
CA VAL A 305 26.30 -20.25 31.55
C VAL A 305 25.51 -19.37 32.50
N PRO A 306 26.08 -18.30 33.05
CA PRO A 306 25.26 -17.35 33.77
C PRO A 306 24.24 -16.88 32.74
N LEU A 307 23.00 -17.39 32.82
CA LEU A 307 21.89 -16.71 32.18
C LEU A 307 22.02 -15.28 32.68
N ALA A 308 22.08 -14.34 31.73
CA ALA A 308 22.00 -12.93 32.07
C ALA A 308 20.86 -12.80 33.09
N GLY A 309 21.17 -12.24 34.26
CA GLY A 309 20.14 -11.98 35.26
C GLY A 309 19.00 -11.21 34.60
N ALA A 310 17.77 -11.43 35.05
CA ALA A 310 16.62 -10.69 34.55
C ALA A 310 16.98 -9.21 34.43
N ILE A 311 16.73 -8.62 33.26
CA ILE A 311 17.00 -7.21 32.96
C ILE A 311 16.53 -6.39 34.17
N GLY A 312 17.46 -5.72 34.85
CA GLY A 312 17.15 -4.98 36.06
C GLY A 312 16.05 -3.95 35.76
N ALA A 313 15.14 -3.71 36.70
CA ALA A 313 14.09 -2.70 36.52
C ALA A 313 14.64 -1.30 36.19
N SER A 314 15.92 -1.04 36.47
CA SER A 314 16.66 0.16 36.08
C SER A 314 16.97 0.28 34.58
N PHE A 315 16.80 -0.78 33.79
CA PHE A 315 16.86 -0.71 32.32
C PHE A 315 15.51 -0.31 31.70
N PHE A 316 14.42 -0.48 32.47
CA PHE A 316 13.06 -0.06 32.12
C PHE A 316 12.64 1.24 32.80
N SER A 317 13.48 1.81 33.69
CA SER A 317 13.40 3.23 33.92
C SER A 317 13.88 3.87 32.64
N ASP A 318 12.93 4.09 31.72
CA ASP A 318 13.01 5.18 30.78
C ASP A 318 13.61 6.34 31.58
N THR A 319 14.86 6.69 31.32
CA THR A 319 15.22 8.09 31.38
C THR A 319 14.35 8.73 30.31
N GLN A 320 13.08 8.98 30.64
CA GLN A 320 12.35 10.07 30.08
C GLN A 320 13.20 11.27 30.44
N GLU A 321 14.15 11.60 29.58
CA GLU A 321 14.56 12.98 29.43
C GLU A 321 13.25 13.70 29.09
N THR A 322 12.57 14.18 30.13
CA THR A 322 11.50 15.15 30.00
C THR A 322 12.19 16.40 29.50
N GLY A 323 12.39 16.44 28.17
CA GLY A 323 12.75 17.65 27.47
C GLY A 323 11.62 18.63 27.77
N VAL A 324 11.88 19.59 28.65
CA VAL A 324 10.96 20.70 28.88
C VAL A 324 10.98 21.53 27.59
N PHE A 325 10.03 21.25 26.70
CA PHE A 325 9.85 21.99 25.45
C PHE A 325 9.27 23.36 25.77
N ILE A 326 9.78 24.38 25.09
CA ILE A 326 9.22 25.73 25.15
C ILE A 326 7.97 25.74 24.28
N ASP A 327 6.81 25.88 24.93
CA ASP A 327 5.53 25.97 24.23
C ASP A 327 5.40 27.33 23.53
N MET A 328 5.39 27.28 22.20
CA MET A 328 5.35 28.46 21.34
C MET A 328 3.97 29.12 21.30
N GLU A 329 2.89 28.40 21.59
CA GLU A 329 1.55 29.00 21.70
C GLU A 329 1.42 29.85 22.96
N VAL A 330 1.98 29.38 24.07
CA VAL A 330 2.00 30.12 25.34
C VAL A 330 2.86 31.38 25.20
N MET A 331 4.05 31.28 24.60
CA MET A 331 4.89 32.46 24.32
C MET A 331 4.16 33.48 23.44
N LYS A 332 3.41 33.04 22.43
CA LYS A 332 2.60 33.92 21.57
C LYS A 332 1.51 34.65 22.37
N GLN A 333 0.77 33.95 23.23
CA GLN A 333 -0.28 34.57 24.06
C GLN A 333 0.29 35.65 24.99
N HIS A 334 1.43 35.36 25.63
CA HIS A 334 2.13 36.33 26.45
C HIS A 334 2.67 37.51 25.62
N PHE A 335 3.14 37.26 24.40
CA PHE A 335 3.60 38.31 23.49
C PHE A 335 2.46 39.26 23.11
N ALA A 336 1.30 38.70 22.72
CA ALA A 336 0.11 39.47 22.37
C ALA A 336 -0.37 40.39 23.52
N ALA A 337 -0.20 39.95 24.77
CA ALA A 337 -0.52 40.76 25.95
C ALA A 337 0.57 41.79 26.31
N SER A 338 1.81 41.60 25.86
CA SER A 338 2.97 42.33 26.39
C SER A 338 3.15 43.75 25.83
N GLY A 339 2.55 44.09 24.68
CA GLY A 339 2.63 45.43 24.07
C GLY A 339 4.04 45.92 23.69
N TYR A 340 5.08 45.13 23.98
CA TYR A 340 6.47 45.40 23.61
C TYR A 340 6.78 44.83 22.22
N HIS A 341 7.90 45.26 21.64
CA HIS A 341 8.45 44.65 20.42
C HIS A 341 8.93 43.21 20.69
N LEU A 342 8.80 42.35 19.69
CA LEU A 342 9.07 40.91 19.80
C LEU A 342 10.46 40.57 20.36
N LEU A 343 11.52 41.26 19.91
CA LEU A 343 12.87 41.05 20.42
C LEU A 343 12.98 41.37 21.92
N HIS A 344 12.38 42.48 22.35
CA HIS A 344 12.40 42.90 23.75
C HIS A 344 11.58 41.95 24.64
N PHE A 345 10.49 41.41 24.11
CA PHE A 345 9.69 40.38 24.77
C PHE A 345 10.47 39.07 24.94
N VAL A 346 11.07 38.54 23.87
CA VAL A 346 11.86 37.30 23.88
C VAL A 346 13.03 37.42 24.88
N LEU A 347 13.70 38.57 24.97
CA LEU A 347 14.80 38.78 25.91
C LEU A 347 14.38 38.85 27.39
N ARG A 348 13.12 39.18 27.69
CA ARG A 348 12.59 39.31 29.06
C ARG A 348 11.63 38.19 29.46
N TYR A 349 11.38 37.25 28.56
CA TYR A 349 10.47 36.14 28.83
C TYR A 349 11.08 35.21 29.89
N ASP A 350 10.24 34.80 30.85
CA ASP A 350 10.66 33.85 31.89
C ASP A 350 10.60 32.42 31.32
N TYR A 351 11.74 31.97 30.81
CA TYR A 351 11.85 30.66 30.19
C TYR A 351 11.86 29.55 31.26
N PRO A 352 11.19 28.41 31.00
CA PRO A 352 11.17 27.28 31.94
C PRO A 352 12.53 26.57 32.08
N LYS A 353 13.53 26.94 31.27
CA LYS A 353 14.91 26.45 31.29
C LYS A 353 15.86 27.64 31.08
N PRO A 354 17.11 27.62 31.58
CA PRO A 354 18.13 28.57 31.13
C PRO A 354 18.37 28.41 29.62
N VAL A 355 18.00 29.42 28.84
CA VAL A 355 18.12 29.45 27.37
C VAL A 355 19.33 30.29 26.97
N SER A 356 20.11 29.80 26.02
CA SER A 356 21.24 30.54 25.43
C SER A 356 20.75 31.62 24.45
N PHE A 357 21.61 32.59 24.12
CA PHE A 357 21.23 33.65 23.17
C PHE A 357 20.88 33.10 21.77
N GLU A 358 21.54 32.04 21.33
CA GLU A 358 21.26 31.38 20.04
C GLU A 358 19.89 30.70 20.02
N GLU A 359 19.51 30.05 21.12
CA GLU A 359 18.17 29.46 21.27
C GLU A 359 17.08 30.54 21.37
N MET A 360 17.36 31.69 22.02
CA MET A 360 16.43 32.84 22.03
C MET A 360 16.21 33.40 20.61
N VAL A 361 17.26 33.50 19.80
CA VAL A 361 17.15 33.90 18.38
C VAL A 361 16.37 32.85 17.59
N THR A 362 16.55 31.56 17.90
CA THR A 362 15.78 30.49 17.28
C THR A 362 14.29 30.61 17.63
N CYS A 363 13.95 30.90 18.89
CA CYS A 363 12.57 31.15 19.30
C CYS A 363 11.97 32.38 18.60
N TYR A 364 12.75 33.46 18.45
CA TYR A 364 12.34 34.66 17.71
C TYR A 364 12.00 34.33 16.24
N CYS A 365 12.88 33.60 15.55
CA CYS A 365 12.66 33.18 14.17
C CYS A 365 11.48 32.21 14.03
N GLN A 366 11.32 31.29 14.99
CA GLN A 366 10.21 30.33 14.99
C GLN A 366 8.86 31.01 15.22
N LEU A 367 8.78 31.99 16.13
CA LEU A 367 7.55 32.76 16.33
C LEU A 367 7.17 33.55 15.07
N ILE A 368 8.14 34.19 14.41
CA ILE A 368 7.88 34.90 13.14
C ILE A 368 7.42 33.94 12.05
N SER A 369 8.11 32.80 11.88
CA SER A 369 7.78 31.86 10.80
C SER A 369 6.45 31.15 11.02
N LEU A 370 6.05 30.89 12.27
CA LEU A 370 4.82 30.17 12.58
C LEU A 370 3.60 31.09 12.64
N TYR A 371 3.78 32.35 13.08
CA TYR A 371 2.67 33.28 13.34
C TYR A 371 2.75 34.58 12.51
N GLU A 372 3.40 34.54 11.34
CA GLU A 372 3.58 35.68 10.42
C GLU A 372 2.27 36.45 10.15
N ALA A 373 1.15 35.74 9.97
CA ALA A 373 -0.15 36.33 9.65
C ALA A 373 -0.75 37.17 10.79
N GLU A 374 -0.28 36.97 12.02
CA GLU A 374 -0.80 37.60 13.25
C GLU A 374 0.13 38.68 13.81
N PHE A 375 1.26 38.94 13.16
CA PHE A 375 2.21 39.96 13.55
C PHE A 375 2.21 41.15 12.58
N ARG A 376 2.48 42.35 13.10
CA ARG A 376 2.71 43.56 12.32
C ARG A 376 4.21 43.80 12.23
N PHE A 377 4.76 43.64 11.03
CA PHE A 377 6.14 43.99 10.72
C PHE A 377 6.22 45.49 10.46
N THR A 378 7.19 46.15 11.09
CA THR A 378 7.57 47.54 10.80
C THR A 378 8.91 47.55 10.07
N ASP A 379 9.14 48.56 9.22
CA ASP A 379 10.37 48.72 8.41
C ASP A 379 11.59 49.20 9.23
N GLU A 380 11.49 49.18 10.57
CA GLU A 380 12.56 49.54 11.48
C GLU A 380 13.33 48.29 11.93
N TYR A 381 14.67 48.42 12.02
CA TYR A 381 15.56 47.34 12.43
C TYR A 381 16.34 47.76 13.69
N ILE A 382 16.44 46.84 14.65
CA ILE A 382 17.22 47.02 15.87
C ILE A 382 18.42 46.07 15.82
N THR A 383 19.63 46.61 15.95
CA THR A 383 20.85 45.81 16.03
C THR A 383 21.10 45.40 17.48
N HIS A 384 21.17 44.10 17.74
CA HIS A 384 21.56 43.56 19.05
C HIS A 384 22.61 42.46 18.90
N LYS A 385 23.76 42.61 19.59
CA LYS A 385 24.92 41.69 19.54
C LYS A 385 25.30 41.24 18.13
N ASN A 386 25.57 42.18 17.22
CA ASN A 386 25.96 41.95 15.82
C ASN A 386 24.89 41.30 14.90
N THR A 387 23.63 41.19 15.34
CA THR A 387 22.53 40.70 14.50
C THR A 387 21.44 41.77 14.38
N GLU A 388 20.94 41.99 13.16
CA GLU A 388 19.83 42.91 12.88
C GLU A 388 18.50 42.18 13.03
N PHE A 389 17.60 42.73 13.84
CA PHE A 389 16.26 42.19 14.07
C PHE A 389 15.20 43.19 13.62
N SER A 390 14.23 42.73 12.85
CA SER A 390 13.07 43.54 12.49
C SER A 390 12.24 43.89 13.72
N VAL A 391 11.71 45.10 13.75
CA VAL A 391 10.77 45.50 14.78
C VAL A 391 9.40 44.89 14.45
N VAL A 392 8.87 44.06 15.37
CA VAL A 392 7.62 43.32 15.19
C VAL A 392 6.71 43.54 16.38
N TYR A 393 5.44 43.86 16.13
CA TYR A 393 4.39 44.05 17.12
C TYR A 393 3.25 43.03 16.94
N PRO A 394 2.49 42.71 18.01
CA PRO A 394 1.27 41.93 17.87
C PRO A 394 0.19 42.74 17.13
N LYS A 395 -0.63 42.07 16.32
CA LYS A 395 -1.61 42.73 15.44
C LYS A 395 -2.89 43.18 16.12
#